data_AF-A0A968MG15-F1
#
_entry.id   AF-A0A968MG15-F1
#
_cell.length_a   1.000
_cell.length_b   1.000
_cell.length_c   1.000
_cell.angle_alpha   90.00
_cell.angle_beta   90.00
_cell.angle_gamma   90.00
#
_symmetry.space_group_name_H-M   'P 1'
#
loop_
_entity.id
_entity.type
_entity.pdbx_description
1 polymer ?
#
loop_
_entity_poly.entity_id
_entity_poly.type
_entity_poly.pdbx_seq_one_letter_code
_entity_poly.pdbx_strand_id
1 'polypeptide(L)'
;MLKSSLFIIFVFGCLSANSQMQPPPFLKWRQIKTPHFTIVYPKTIEPEAQETASLMEHVFNTVPDVYRLRTKPIKLYLNNQTTQANGYVTIAPRHMQWYLTPPQNTSLPAGDWKKLLAIHEYRHVVQFDYFNRNTTRIFTGLFGEMALNFFIPWSLPYWYLEGDAVSAETIFGNIGRGRLTEFEMEAKAVITGTNRRLNYDQAYLGSYRNYFPDHYHLGYLMHTHVSRNFGINTWPRVINRVNKLPYLPFSFSQSLKKFTGSNLKLTFHNTKMELKGYWQKNESIPGNVQPLDVAPHKIRTNYRYGTLLEDGSVVCLKYGMKNAPSVIRIDPEGREKHIASLNNIDFIHASHNKVVWNTTTFDVRWGDRTFSDIVVYDVQKKKSKKITRYKRYFSPSVSPSGKFIAAVRNDKNMDFFLTILDAQNGKKSMKFPLENLCKDPGLVA
;
A
#
# COMPACT_ATOMS: atom_id res chain seq x y z
N MET A 1 -47.94 -5.89 -38.40
CA MET A 1 -46.88 -4.88 -38.17
C MET A 1 -46.83 -4.56 -36.67
N LEU A 2 -46.02 -5.28 -35.90
CA LEU A 2 -45.80 -4.96 -34.48
C LEU A 2 -44.72 -3.87 -34.38
N LYS A 3 -45.11 -2.70 -33.86
CA LYS A 3 -44.18 -1.63 -33.48
C LYS A 3 -43.56 -1.98 -32.14
N SER A 4 -42.34 -2.50 -32.16
CA SER A 4 -41.51 -2.69 -30.96
C SER A 4 -41.05 -1.33 -30.44
N SER A 5 -41.67 -0.82 -29.38
CA SER A 5 -41.20 0.36 -28.65
C SER A 5 -40.13 -0.08 -27.65
N LEU A 6 -38.90 0.39 -27.84
CA LEU A 6 -37.77 0.16 -26.95
C LEU A 6 -37.94 1.04 -25.70
N PHE A 7 -38.41 0.45 -24.60
CA PHE A 7 -38.53 1.15 -23.31
C PHE A 7 -37.15 1.20 -22.65
N ILE A 8 -36.45 2.33 -22.77
CA ILE A 8 -35.21 2.60 -22.02
C ILE A 8 -35.61 2.92 -20.59
N ILE A 9 -35.52 1.92 -19.71
CA ILE A 9 -35.65 2.11 -18.27
C ILE A 9 -34.38 2.81 -17.78
N PHE A 10 -34.45 4.14 -17.62
CA PHE A 10 -33.49 4.88 -16.81
C PHE A 10 -33.72 4.50 -15.34
N VAL A 11 -32.99 3.49 -14.86
CA VAL A 11 -32.89 3.25 -13.42
C VAL A 11 -32.07 4.41 -12.85
N PHE A 12 -32.76 5.42 -12.33
CA PHE A 12 -32.18 6.38 -11.38
C PHE A 12 -31.84 5.62 -10.10
N GLY A 13 -30.67 4.98 -10.10
CA GLY A 13 -30.04 4.56 -8.86
C GLY A 13 -29.71 5.83 -8.09
N CYS A 14 -30.48 6.13 -7.03
CA CYS A 14 -29.99 6.94 -5.94
C CYS A 14 -28.71 6.26 -5.44
N LEU A 15 -27.56 6.73 -5.91
CA LEU A 15 -26.29 6.51 -5.24
C LEU A 15 -26.48 7.08 -3.84
N SER A 16 -26.78 6.21 -2.88
CA SER A 16 -26.59 6.49 -1.48
C SER A 16 -25.12 6.92 -1.36
N ALA A 17 -24.87 8.23 -1.35
CA ALA A 17 -23.56 8.75 -1.02
C ALA A 17 -23.24 8.13 0.34
N ASN A 18 -22.19 7.31 0.41
CA ASN A 18 -21.72 6.71 1.64
C ASN A 18 -21.30 7.85 2.58
N SER A 19 -22.26 8.39 3.33
CA SER A 19 -22.10 9.51 4.26
C SER A 19 -21.17 9.19 5.41
N GLN A 20 -20.74 7.93 5.52
CA GLN A 20 -19.83 7.45 6.56
C GLN A 20 -18.38 7.86 6.31
N MET A 21 -17.90 7.99 5.06
CA MET A 21 -16.52 8.42 4.78
C MET A 21 -16.43 9.94 4.70
N GLN A 22 -16.64 10.59 5.84
CA GLN A 22 -16.56 12.04 5.96
C GLN A 22 -15.71 12.46 7.15
N PRO A 23 -14.89 13.52 7.00
CA PRO A 23 -14.20 14.11 8.12
C PRO A 23 -15.19 14.80 9.07
N PRO A 24 -14.84 14.97 10.36
CA PRO A 24 -15.69 15.70 11.29
C PRO A 24 -15.97 17.14 10.81
N PRO A 25 -17.23 17.64 10.95
CA PRO A 25 -17.66 18.92 10.35
C PRO A 25 -17.04 20.14 11.02
N PHE A 26 -16.47 19.98 12.20
CA PHE A 26 -15.79 21.06 12.91
C PHE A 26 -14.34 21.29 12.45
N LEU A 27 -13.81 20.47 11.53
CA LEU A 27 -12.52 20.73 10.91
C LEU A 27 -12.61 21.97 10.03
N LYS A 28 -11.78 22.97 10.35
CA LYS A 28 -11.65 24.18 9.53
C LYS A 28 -10.66 23.91 8.41
N TRP A 29 -11.14 23.96 7.17
CA TRP A 29 -10.32 23.73 5.99
C TRP A 29 -9.76 25.04 5.44
N ARG A 30 -8.57 24.96 4.85
CA ARG A 30 -7.89 26.01 4.10
C ARG A 30 -7.44 25.45 2.75
N GLN A 31 -7.03 26.34 1.85
CA GLN A 31 -6.46 25.94 0.58
C GLN A 31 -5.22 26.76 0.21
N ILE A 32 -4.26 26.11 -0.41
CA ILE A 32 -3.13 26.73 -1.10
C ILE A 32 -3.34 26.51 -2.59
N LYS A 33 -3.23 27.58 -3.37
CA LYS A 33 -3.29 27.52 -4.84
C LYS A 33 -1.89 27.73 -5.40
N THR A 34 -1.47 26.81 -6.24
CA THR A 34 -0.27 26.91 -7.07
C THR A 34 -0.70 26.90 -8.55
N PRO A 35 0.22 27.10 -9.51
CA PRO A 35 -0.14 27.04 -10.93
C PRO A 35 -0.81 25.73 -11.36
N HIS A 36 -0.39 24.58 -10.78
CA HIS A 36 -0.86 23.26 -11.22
C HIS A 36 -1.70 22.51 -10.17
N PHE A 37 -1.75 22.98 -8.92
CA PHE A 37 -2.47 22.29 -7.85
C PHE A 37 -3.31 23.23 -7.00
N THR A 38 -4.40 22.69 -6.46
CA THR A 38 -5.11 23.30 -5.33
C THR A 38 -5.09 22.31 -4.18
N ILE A 39 -4.30 22.62 -3.16
CA ILE A 39 -4.15 21.76 -1.97
C ILE A 39 -5.17 22.21 -0.94
N VAL A 40 -6.06 21.30 -0.54
CA VAL A 40 -7.12 21.53 0.45
C VAL A 40 -6.77 20.74 1.71
N TYR A 41 -6.66 21.40 2.85
CA TYR A 41 -6.11 20.82 4.08
C TYR A 41 -6.80 21.37 5.34
N PRO A 42 -6.86 20.61 6.45
CA PRO A 42 -7.25 21.14 7.75
C PRO A 42 -6.24 22.17 8.25
N LYS A 43 -6.72 23.28 8.82
CA LYS A 43 -5.89 24.39 9.32
C LYS A 43 -4.74 23.94 10.25
N THR A 44 -4.89 22.82 10.96
CA THR A 44 -3.90 22.31 11.93
C THR A 44 -2.62 21.78 11.29
N ILE A 45 -2.62 21.51 9.98
CA ILE A 45 -1.47 20.93 9.24
C ILE A 45 -0.98 21.87 8.12
N GLU A 46 -1.04 23.18 8.39
CA GLU A 46 -0.59 24.19 7.44
C GLU A 46 0.89 24.06 7.05
N PRO A 47 1.83 23.78 7.97
CA PRO A 47 3.23 23.54 7.60
C PRO A 47 3.39 22.39 6.60
N GLU A 48 2.71 21.26 6.83
CA GLU A 48 2.74 20.09 5.95
C GLU A 48 2.17 20.43 4.58
N ALA A 49 1.10 21.22 4.53
CA ALA A 49 0.46 21.63 3.28
C ALA A 49 1.35 22.55 2.42
N GLN A 50 2.11 23.46 3.04
CA GLN A 50 3.08 24.31 2.35
C GLN A 50 4.24 23.50 1.75
N GLU A 51 4.75 22.52 2.51
CA GLU A 51 5.75 21.59 2.01
C GLU A 51 5.20 20.74 0.86
N THR A 52 3.97 20.24 0.99
CA THR A 52 3.30 19.51 -0.10
C THR A 52 3.11 20.37 -1.34
N ALA A 53 2.76 21.66 -1.21
CA ALA A 53 2.63 22.57 -2.35
C ALA A 53 3.92 22.67 -3.15
N SER A 54 5.04 22.86 -2.45
CA SER A 54 6.36 22.96 -3.06
C SER A 54 6.78 21.63 -3.71
N LEU A 55 6.55 20.51 -3.01
CA LEU A 55 6.84 19.17 -3.50
C LEU A 55 6.04 18.83 -4.77
N MET A 56 4.75 19.17 -4.82
CA MET A 56 3.90 18.86 -5.97
C MET A 56 4.30 19.67 -7.21
N GLU A 57 4.68 20.93 -7.07
CA GLU A 57 5.19 21.73 -8.19
C GLU A 57 6.54 21.20 -8.71
N HIS A 58 7.39 20.64 -7.84
CA HIS A 58 8.58 19.93 -8.27
C HIS A 58 8.24 18.66 -9.06
N VAL A 59 7.35 17.83 -8.52
CA VAL A 59 6.91 16.55 -9.12
C VAL A 59 6.16 16.75 -10.44
N PHE A 60 5.44 17.85 -10.61
CA PHE A 60 4.74 18.21 -11.85
C PHE A 60 5.66 18.22 -13.08
N ASN A 61 6.90 18.67 -12.90
CA ASN A 61 7.88 18.80 -13.97
C ASN A 61 8.67 17.51 -14.24
N THR A 62 8.77 16.60 -13.27
CA THR A 62 9.63 15.42 -13.36
C THR A 62 8.88 14.14 -13.71
N VAL A 63 7.77 13.85 -13.04
CA VAL A 63 7.06 12.56 -13.14
C VAL A 63 6.40 12.26 -14.49
N PRO A 64 5.95 13.25 -15.31
CA PRO A 64 5.40 12.92 -16.63
C PRO A 64 6.41 12.27 -17.59
N ASP A 65 7.70 12.59 -17.46
CA ASP A 65 8.85 11.97 -18.14
C ASP A 65 8.54 11.46 -19.57
N VAL A 66 8.56 10.14 -19.80
CA VAL A 66 8.37 9.51 -21.12
C VAL A 66 7.01 9.77 -21.76
N TYR A 67 5.99 10.13 -20.98
CA TYR A 67 4.68 10.49 -21.50
C TYR A 67 4.64 11.90 -22.11
N ARG A 68 5.62 12.76 -21.76
CA ARG A 68 5.80 14.13 -22.29
C ARG A 68 4.48 14.94 -22.32
N LEU A 69 3.71 14.79 -21.25
CA LEU A 69 2.38 15.39 -21.09
C LEU A 69 2.41 16.46 -20.00
N ARG A 70 1.69 17.55 -20.23
CA ARG A 70 1.30 18.49 -19.17
C ARG A 70 -0.12 18.16 -18.72
N THR A 71 -0.27 17.76 -17.46
CA THR A 71 -1.58 17.43 -16.89
C THR A 71 -2.39 18.69 -16.63
N LYS A 72 -3.71 18.56 -16.56
CA LYS A 72 -4.57 19.68 -16.15
C LYS A 72 -4.46 19.91 -14.63
N PRO A 73 -4.62 21.16 -14.15
CA PRO A 73 -4.62 21.43 -12.73
C PRO A 73 -5.57 20.51 -11.95
N ILE A 74 -5.17 20.08 -10.75
CA ILE A 74 -5.92 19.11 -9.95
C ILE A 74 -5.99 19.51 -8.48
N LYS A 75 -7.08 19.14 -7.82
CA LYS A 75 -7.24 19.29 -6.37
C LYS A 75 -6.58 18.12 -5.65
N LEU A 76 -5.86 18.42 -4.58
CA LEU A 76 -5.29 17.44 -3.65
C LEU A 76 -5.85 17.71 -2.25
N TYR A 77 -6.54 16.72 -1.69
CA TYR A 77 -7.07 16.79 -0.33
C TYR A 77 -6.11 16.07 0.64
N LEU A 78 -5.65 16.79 1.66
CA LEU A 78 -4.82 16.24 2.72
C LEU A 78 -5.67 15.89 3.93
N ASN A 79 -5.59 14.64 4.40
CA ASN A 79 -6.31 14.17 5.57
C ASN A 79 -5.33 13.62 6.62
N ASN A 80 -5.37 14.21 7.81
CA ASN A 80 -4.57 13.85 8.97
C ASN A 80 -5.39 13.17 10.08
N GLN A 81 -6.66 12.82 9.86
CA GLN A 81 -7.57 12.26 10.86
C GLN A 81 -7.55 10.73 10.91
N THR A 82 -7.06 10.07 9.87
CA THR A 82 -6.93 8.62 9.81
C THR A 82 -5.56 8.14 10.27
N THR A 83 -5.48 6.99 10.92
CA THR A 83 -4.25 6.28 11.28
C THR A 83 -3.78 5.31 10.19
N GLN A 84 -4.50 5.23 9.06
CA GLN A 84 -4.09 4.41 7.93
C GLN A 84 -3.19 5.20 6.98
N ALA A 85 -2.20 4.53 6.41
CA ALA A 85 -1.40 5.05 5.31
C ALA A 85 -2.10 4.72 3.99
N ASN A 86 -2.47 5.73 3.22
CA ASN A 86 -3.02 5.55 1.88
C ASN A 86 -2.95 6.83 1.04
N GLY A 87 -3.08 6.67 -0.26
CA GLY A 87 -3.33 7.72 -1.24
C GLY A 87 -4.20 7.17 -2.35
N TYR A 88 -4.96 8.03 -3.02
CA TYR A 88 -5.64 7.64 -4.25
C TYR A 88 -5.93 8.83 -5.16
N VAL A 89 -6.16 8.51 -6.43
CA VAL A 89 -6.69 9.42 -7.44
C VAL A 89 -8.02 8.91 -7.95
N THR A 90 -9.03 9.77 -7.93
CA THR A 90 -10.33 9.49 -8.52
C THR A 90 -10.42 10.08 -9.92
N ILE A 91 -11.17 9.42 -10.80
CA ILE A 91 -11.46 9.91 -12.15
C ILE A 91 -12.70 10.81 -12.13
N ALA A 92 -13.72 10.45 -11.35
CA ALA A 92 -15.00 11.16 -11.27
C ALA A 92 -15.52 11.26 -9.81
N PRO A 93 -15.53 12.44 -9.17
CA PRO A 93 -14.96 13.71 -9.64
C PRO A 93 -13.43 13.68 -9.60
N ARG A 94 -12.72 14.20 -10.61
CA ARG A 94 -11.24 14.17 -10.65
C ARG A 94 -10.56 14.91 -9.48
N HIS A 95 -9.95 14.17 -8.57
CA HIS A 95 -9.09 14.71 -7.50
C HIS A 95 -8.13 13.67 -6.93
N MET A 96 -7.13 14.13 -6.19
CA MET A 96 -6.24 13.31 -5.37
C MET A 96 -6.64 13.43 -3.90
N GLN A 97 -6.48 12.36 -3.12
CA GLN A 97 -6.69 12.36 -1.67
C GLN A 97 -5.54 11.60 -1.00
N TRP A 98 -4.90 12.22 -0.01
CA TRP A 98 -3.79 11.62 0.73
C TRP A 98 -4.10 11.51 2.21
N TYR A 99 -3.71 10.37 2.79
CA TYR A 99 -3.70 10.12 4.21
C TYR A 99 -2.27 10.26 4.72
N LEU A 100 -2.04 11.30 5.52
CA LEU A 100 -0.68 11.72 5.86
C LEU A 100 0.00 10.85 6.91
N THR A 101 -0.73 9.94 7.58
CA THR A 101 -0.11 8.99 8.50
C THR A 101 0.79 8.04 7.72
N PRO A 102 2.10 7.97 8.02
CA PRO A 102 3.01 7.09 7.30
C PRO A 102 2.73 5.62 7.61
N PRO A 103 3.10 4.70 6.70
CA PRO A 103 2.94 3.27 6.92
C PRO A 103 3.78 2.78 8.10
N GLN A 104 3.30 1.74 8.79
CA GLN A 104 3.97 1.15 9.96
C GLN A 104 4.60 -0.21 9.66
N ASN A 105 4.52 -0.67 8.40
CA ASN A 105 5.14 -1.90 7.95
C ASN A 105 6.38 -1.59 7.09
N THR A 106 7.25 -2.58 6.98
CA THR A 106 8.52 -2.53 6.24
C THR A 106 8.35 -2.81 4.74
N SER A 107 7.13 -3.16 4.30
CA SER A 107 6.81 -3.41 2.90
C SER A 107 6.72 -2.12 2.06
N LEU A 108 6.78 -0.95 2.71
CA LEU A 108 6.92 0.36 2.07
C LEU A 108 8.24 1.01 2.49
N PRO A 109 8.86 1.84 1.62
CA PRO A 109 10.15 2.46 1.92
C PRO A 109 10.13 3.29 3.20
N ALA A 110 11.12 3.07 4.07
CA ALA A 110 11.42 3.99 5.15
C ALA A 110 11.99 5.29 4.54
N GLY A 111 11.13 6.30 4.40
CA GLY A 111 11.47 7.56 3.76
C GLY A 111 10.34 8.57 3.88
N ASP A 112 10.46 9.66 3.11
CA ASP A 112 9.42 10.68 3.07
C ASP A 112 8.15 10.12 2.38
N TRP A 113 7.15 9.81 3.21
CA TRP A 113 5.84 9.32 2.80
C TRP A 113 5.13 10.25 1.81
N LYS A 114 5.24 11.57 2.01
CA LYS A 114 4.62 12.55 1.11
C LYS A 114 5.29 12.53 -0.25
N LYS A 115 6.62 12.38 -0.31
CA LYS A 115 7.36 12.22 -1.57
C LYS A 115 6.97 10.95 -2.32
N LEU A 116 6.80 9.84 -1.60
CA LEU A 116 6.34 8.59 -2.21
C LEU A 116 4.94 8.76 -2.82
N LEU A 117 3.98 9.30 -2.05
CA LEU A 117 2.63 9.62 -2.51
C LEU A 117 2.62 10.61 -3.68
N ALA A 118 3.45 11.66 -3.61
CA ALA A 118 3.58 12.65 -4.65
C ALA A 118 3.94 11.99 -5.98
N ILE A 119 4.91 11.08 -5.99
CA ILE A 119 5.32 10.40 -7.21
C ILE A 119 4.26 9.38 -7.65
N HIS A 120 3.81 8.52 -6.74
CA HIS A 120 2.89 7.41 -7.05
C HIS A 120 1.53 7.92 -7.52
N GLU A 121 0.86 8.72 -6.71
CA GLU A 121 -0.49 9.19 -7.01
C GLU A 121 -0.48 10.16 -8.20
N TYR A 122 0.51 11.04 -8.30
CA TYR A 122 0.60 11.92 -9.46
C TYR A 122 0.90 11.14 -10.76
N ARG A 123 1.59 10.00 -10.68
CA ARG A 123 1.75 9.11 -11.85
C ARG A 123 0.40 8.60 -12.34
N HIS A 124 -0.56 8.31 -11.46
CA HIS A 124 -1.93 7.99 -11.89
C HIS A 124 -2.62 9.16 -12.60
N VAL A 125 -2.44 10.41 -12.12
CA VAL A 125 -2.94 11.59 -12.83
C VAL A 125 -2.36 11.67 -14.25
N VAL A 126 -1.06 11.45 -14.40
CA VAL A 126 -0.39 11.40 -15.71
C VAL A 126 -0.96 10.28 -16.58
N GLN A 127 -1.16 9.08 -16.03
CA GLN A 127 -1.74 7.94 -16.76
C GLN A 127 -3.15 8.25 -17.27
N PHE A 128 -4.01 8.80 -16.41
CA PHE A 128 -5.40 9.11 -16.76
C PHE A 128 -5.48 10.22 -17.81
N ASP A 129 -4.71 11.30 -17.64
CA ASP A 129 -4.67 12.39 -18.62
C ASP A 129 -4.02 11.92 -19.95
N TYR A 130 -3.01 11.04 -19.91
CA TYR A 130 -2.39 10.46 -21.11
C TYR A 130 -3.33 9.50 -21.85
N PHE A 131 -4.16 8.77 -21.12
CA PHE A 131 -5.20 7.91 -21.67
C PHE A 131 -6.35 8.72 -22.28
N ASN A 132 -6.67 9.90 -21.74
CA ASN A 132 -7.67 10.84 -22.25
C ASN A 132 -7.22 11.58 -23.54
N ARG A 133 -6.85 10.83 -24.58
CA ARG A 133 -6.46 11.33 -25.90
C ARG A 133 -7.08 10.47 -27.00
N ASN A 134 -6.97 10.92 -28.26
CA ASN A 134 -7.52 10.23 -29.42
C ASN A 134 -9.02 9.90 -29.24
N THR A 135 -9.44 8.68 -29.58
CA THR A 135 -10.82 8.21 -29.48
C THR A 135 -11.38 8.33 -28.06
N THR A 136 -10.59 8.02 -27.03
CA THR A 136 -11.02 8.20 -25.63
C THR A 136 -11.40 9.66 -25.34
N ARG A 137 -10.70 10.65 -25.92
CA ARG A 137 -11.01 12.07 -25.72
C ARG A 137 -12.35 12.46 -26.31
N ILE A 138 -12.74 11.86 -27.44
CA ILE A 138 -14.05 12.05 -28.07
C ILE A 138 -15.15 11.58 -27.10
N PHE A 139 -15.03 10.36 -26.58
CA PHE A 139 -15.98 9.83 -25.60
C PHE A 139 -16.01 10.64 -24.30
N THR A 140 -14.84 11.10 -23.83
CA THR A 140 -14.75 11.98 -22.65
C THR A 140 -15.41 13.34 -22.91
N GLY A 141 -15.41 13.83 -24.15
CA GLY A 141 -16.17 15.03 -24.53
C GLY A 141 -17.68 14.84 -24.45
N LEU A 142 -18.18 13.66 -24.81
CA LEU A 142 -19.61 13.33 -24.82
C LEU A 142 -20.17 12.96 -23.44
N PHE A 143 -19.40 12.18 -22.66
CA PHE A 143 -19.86 11.59 -21.40
C PHE A 143 -19.09 12.07 -20.17
N GLY A 144 -18.21 13.06 -20.33
CA GLY A 144 -17.38 13.58 -19.25
C GLY A 144 -16.45 12.52 -18.65
N GLU A 145 -16.18 12.67 -17.35
CA GLU A 145 -15.28 11.77 -16.60
C GLU A 145 -15.81 10.32 -16.52
N MET A 146 -17.11 10.09 -16.71
CA MET A 146 -17.69 8.74 -16.72
C MET A 146 -17.15 7.88 -17.87
N ALA A 147 -16.86 8.47 -19.04
CA ALA A 147 -16.22 7.73 -20.13
C ALA A 147 -14.83 7.22 -19.71
N LEU A 148 -14.02 8.03 -19.03
CA LEU A 148 -12.72 7.60 -18.52
C LEU A 148 -12.87 6.51 -17.46
N ASN A 149 -13.83 6.68 -16.54
CA ASN A 149 -14.11 5.73 -15.48
C ASN A 149 -14.55 4.36 -16.03
N PHE A 150 -15.12 4.31 -17.24
CA PHE A 150 -15.41 3.07 -17.96
C PHE A 150 -14.20 2.55 -18.75
N PHE A 151 -13.61 3.36 -19.63
CA PHE A 151 -12.61 2.88 -20.59
C PHE A 151 -11.26 2.51 -19.96
N ILE A 152 -10.85 3.16 -18.87
CA ILE A 152 -9.59 2.81 -18.19
C ILE A 152 -9.63 1.36 -17.65
N PRO A 153 -10.56 0.97 -16.76
CA PRO A 153 -10.62 -0.41 -16.27
C PRO A 153 -11.00 -1.43 -17.35
N TRP A 154 -11.75 -1.01 -18.38
CA TRP A 154 -12.06 -1.86 -19.53
C TRP A 154 -10.82 -2.21 -20.37
N SER A 155 -9.95 -1.22 -20.60
CA SER A 155 -8.82 -1.37 -21.52
C SER A 155 -7.49 -1.71 -20.85
N LEU A 156 -7.26 -1.30 -19.60
CA LEU A 156 -5.97 -1.40 -18.93
C LEU A 156 -6.02 -2.41 -17.77
N PRO A 157 -5.10 -3.37 -17.69
CA PRO A 157 -4.97 -4.21 -16.52
C PRO A 157 -4.65 -3.37 -15.27
N TYR A 158 -5.27 -3.68 -14.14
CA TYR A 158 -5.05 -2.90 -12.92
C TYR A 158 -3.59 -2.94 -12.46
N TRP A 159 -2.92 -4.09 -12.61
CA TRP A 159 -1.49 -4.20 -12.33
C TRP A 159 -0.64 -3.22 -13.14
N TYR A 160 -1.04 -2.83 -14.36
CA TYR A 160 -0.24 -1.93 -15.18
C TYR A 160 -0.23 -0.52 -14.59
N LEU A 161 -1.40 -0.03 -14.14
CA LEU A 161 -1.51 1.28 -13.51
C LEU A 161 -0.58 1.36 -12.30
N GLU A 162 -0.67 0.36 -11.44
CA GLU A 162 0.07 0.27 -10.18
C GLU A 162 1.56 -0.01 -10.42
N GLY A 163 1.88 -0.88 -11.37
CA GLY A 163 3.26 -1.23 -11.74
C GLY A 163 4.05 -0.08 -12.34
N ASP A 164 3.44 0.72 -13.22
CA ASP A 164 4.04 1.93 -13.75
C ASP A 164 4.21 3.00 -12.66
N ALA A 165 3.26 3.13 -11.72
CA ALA A 165 3.40 4.01 -10.56
C ALA A 165 4.53 3.59 -9.61
N VAL A 166 4.67 2.28 -9.32
CA VAL A 166 5.81 1.74 -8.54
C VAL A 166 7.13 1.89 -9.28
N SER A 167 7.12 1.73 -10.61
CA SER A 167 8.31 2.00 -11.43
C SER A 167 8.70 3.48 -11.36
N ALA A 168 7.73 4.39 -11.36
CA ALA A 168 7.97 5.83 -11.21
C ALA A 168 8.55 6.18 -9.83
N GLU A 169 8.05 5.58 -8.73
CA GLU A 169 8.68 5.72 -7.40
C GLU A 169 10.16 5.37 -7.44
N THR A 170 10.49 4.30 -8.17
CA THR A 170 11.85 3.82 -8.27
C THR A 170 12.69 4.74 -9.18
N ILE A 171 12.14 5.28 -10.26
CA ILE A 171 12.91 6.15 -11.16
C ILE A 171 13.13 7.54 -10.54
N PHE A 172 12.11 8.15 -9.96
CA PHE A 172 12.14 9.56 -9.51
C PHE A 172 12.34 9.73 -7.99
N GLY A 173 12.17 8.65 -7.22
CA GLY A 173 12.38 8.64 -5.78
C GLY A 173 13.75 8.09 -5.39
N ASN A 174 14.28 8.55 -4.25
CA ASN A 174 15.52 8.02 -3.69
C ASN A 174 15.31 6.61 -3.11
N ILE A 175 14.10 6.35 -2.58
CA ILE A 175 13.73 5.10 -1.91
C ILE A 175 12.32 4.73 -2.42
N GLY A 176 12.26 4.01 -3.54
CA GLY A 176 11.01 3.47 -4.12
C GLY A 176 10.88 1.99 -3.81
N ARG A 177 9.67 1.42 -3.89
CA ARG A 177 9.45 -0.01 -3.57
C ARG A 177 10.34 -0.96 -4.37
N GLY A 178 10.68 -0.61 -5.61
CA GLY A 178 11.61 -1.37 -6.44
C GLY A 178 13.06 -1.46 -5.93
N ARG A 179 13.43 -0.72 -4.88
CA ARG A 179 14.72 -0.82 -4.17
C ARG A 179 14.63 -1.56 -2.84
N LEU A 180 13.44 -2.00 -2.44
CA LEU A 180 13.26 -2.73 -1.19
C LEU A 180 13.43 -4.23 -1.41
N THR A 181 14.31 -4.84 -0.63
CA THR A 181 14.50 -6.29 -0.64
C THR A 181 13.23 -7.03 -0.23
N GLU A 182 12.46 -6.50 0.73
CA GLU A 182 11.18 -7.08 1.14
C GLU A 182 10.14 -7.08 0.01
N PHE A 183 10.13 -6.04 -0.84
CA PHE A 183 9.19 -5.96 -1.95
C PHE A 183 9.44 -7.07 -2.97
N GLU A 184 10.68 -7.42 -3.27
CA GLU A 184 10.95 -8.53 -4.20
C GLU A 184 10.89 -9.92 -3.52
N MET A 185 10.96 -9.98 -2.19
CA MET A 185 11.13 -11.22 -1.43
C MET A 185 10.08 -12.29 -1.75
N GLU A 186 8.79 -11.92 -1.71
CA GLU A 186 7.71 -12.91 -1.91
C GLU A 186 7.65 -13.41 -3.37
N ALA A 187 7.85 -12.52 -4.34
CA ALA A 187 7.90 -12.88 -5.76
C ALA A 187 9.11 -13.76 -6.06
N LYS A 188 10.27 -13.41 -5.49
CA LYS A 188 11.51 -14.18 -5.57
C LYS A 188 11.34 -15.59 -5.03
N ALA A 189 10.83 -15.73 -3.80
CA ALA A 189 10.60 -17.03 -3.18
C ALA A 189 9.68 -17.93 -4.03
N VAL A 190 8.63 -17.36 -4.62
CA VAL A 190 7.71 -18.10 -5.51
C VAL A 190 8.40 -18.54 -6.81
N ILE A 191 9.13 -17.64 -7.46
CA ILE A 191 9.72 -17.85 -8.78
C ILE A 191 10.93 -18.79 -8.73
N THR A 192 11.79 -18.68 -7.71
CA THR A 192 12.99 -19.51 -7.55
C THR A 192 12.72 -20.80 -6.79
N GLY A 193 11.87 -20.75 -5.75
CA GLY A 193 11.68 -21.84 -4.79
C GLY A 193 10.60 -22.85 -5.18
N THR A 194 9.71 -22.55 -6.12
CA THR A 194 8.65 -23.49 -6.51
C THR A 194 8.89 -24.08 -7.90
N ASN A 195 8.91 -25.42 -8.00
CA ASN A 195 8.73 -26.14 -9.29
C ASN A 195 7.26 -26.05 -9.79
N ARG A 196 6.47 -25.10 -9.28
CA ARG A 196 5.05 -24.97 -9.60
C ARG A 196 4.88 -24.21 -10.91
N ARG A 197 3.96 -24.69 -11.75
CA ARG A 197 3.54 -23.99 -12.98
C ARG A 197 2.66 -22.79 -12.61
N LEU A 198 3.25 -21.68 -12.16
CA LEU A 198 2.56 -20.40 -12.02
C LEU A 198 2.37 -19.76 -13.40
N ASN A 199 1.12 -19.48 -13.76
CA ASN A 199 0.74 -18.79 -14.99
C ASN A 199 0.25 -17.35 -14.71
N TYR A 200 0.11 -16.55 -15.77
CA TYR A 200 -0.28 -15.14 -15.67
C TYR A 200 -1.66 -14.95 -15.02
N ASP A 201 -2.64 -15.78 -15.38
CA ASP A 201 -4.01 -15.64 -14.89
C ASP A 201 -4.05 -15.87 -13.36
N GLN A 202 -3.27 -16.82 -12.86
CA GLN A 202 -3.09 -17.06 -11.41
C GLN A 202 -2.35 -15.94 -10.71
N ALA A 203 -1.34 -15.34 -11.35
CA ALA A 203 -0.61 -14.21 -10.79
C ALA A 203 -1.49 -12.94 -10.73
N TYR A 204 -2.38 -12.76 -11.70
CA TYR A 204 -3.23 -11.57 -11.79
C TYR A 204 -4.52 -11.67 -10.97
N LEU A 205 -5.25 -12.77 -11.09
CA LEU A 205 -6.54 -12.98 -10.42
C LEU A 205 -6.39 -13.64 -9.04
N GLY A 206 -5.16 -14.04 -8.69
CA GLY A 206 -4.85 -14.79 -7.49
C GLY A 206 -5.13 -16.30 -7.65
N SER A 207 -4.60 -17.10 -6.73
CA SER A 207 -5.01 -18.49 -6.60
C SER A 207 -4.76 -19.05 -5.19
N TYR A 208 -5.65 -19.93 -4.75
CA TYR A 208 -5.56 -20.60 -3.44
C TYR A 208 -4.39 -21.59 -3.33
N ARG A 209 -3.84 -22.03 -4.46
CA ARG A 209 -2.81 -23.09 -4.53
C ARG A 209 -1.44 -22.56 -4.96
N ASN A 210 -1.41 -21.84 -6.07
CA ASN A 210 -0.23 -21.18 -6.61
C ASN A 210 -0.28 -19.72 -6.19
N TYR A 211 0.42 -19.42 -5.12
CA TYR A 211 0.53 -18.07 -4.62
C TYR A 211 1.43 -17.22 -5.54
N PHE A 212 1.02 -15.99 -5.77
CA PHE A 212 1.87 -14.90 -6.24
C PHE A 212 1.47 -13.65 -5.46
N PRO A 213 2.39 -12.69 -5.23
CA PRO A 213 2.05 -11.44 -4.58
C PRO A 213 1.01 -10.63 -5.35
N ASP A 214 0.73 -9.43 -4.85
CA ASP A 214 -0.32 -8.58 -5.39
C ASP A 214 0.02 -7.95 -6.76
N HIS A 215 -0.91 -7.10 -7.22
CA HIS A 215 -0.82 -6.40 -8.49
C HIS A 215 0.31 -5.36 -8.54
N TYR A 216 0.80 -4.84 -7.41
CA TYR A 216 1.96 -3.94 -7.39
C TYR A 216 3.22 -4.69 -7.79
N HIS A 217 3.41 -5.90 -7.23
CA HIS A 217 4.54 -6.76 -7.54
C HIS A 217 4.48 -7.26 -8.98
N LEU A 218 3.34 -7.82 -9.39
CA LEU A 218 3.13 -8.28 -10.77
C LEU A 218 3.43 -7.14 -11.75
N GLY A 219 2.89 -5.97 -11.44
CA GLY A 219 2.98 -4.83 -12.32
C GLY A 219 4.37 -4.26 -12.41
N TYR A 220 5.06 -4.06 -11.29
CA TYR A 220 6.42 -3.56 -11.28
C TYR A 220 7.37 -4.49 -12.05
N LEU A 221 7.27 -5.81 -11.82
CA LEU A 221 8.14 -6.78 -12.48
C LEU A 221 7.89 -6.83 -14.00
N MET A 222 6.63 -6.85 -14.44
CA MET A 222 6.31 -6.81 -15.87
C MET A 222 6.63 -5.46 -16.51
N HIS A 223 6.35 -4.35 -15.82
CA HIS A 223 6.62 -3.00 -16.28
C HIS A 223 8.11 -2.80 -16.55
N THR A 224 8.93 -3.19 -15.58
CA THR A 224 10.39 -3.03 -15.67
C THR A 224 11.02 -4.04 -16.63
N HIS A 225 10.51 -5.28 -16.75
CA HIS A 225 10.95 -6.22 -17.78
C HIS A 225 10.79 -5.65 -19.19
N VAL A 226 9.62 -5.10 -19.52
CA VAL A 226 9.40 -4.47 -20.84
C VAL A 226 10.31 -3.25 -21.01
N SER A 227 10.46 -2.44 -19.96
CA SER A 227 11.30 -1.24 -20.02
C SER A 227 12.77 -1.56 -20.26
N ARG A 228 13.32 -2.61 -19.62
CA ARG A 228 14.70 -3.07 -19.80
C ARG A 228 14.95 -3.67 -21.19
N ASN A 229 14.01 -4.48 -21.69
CA ASN A 229 14.20 -5.23 -22.93
C ASN A 229 13.78 -4.46 -24.20
N PHE A 230 12.86 -3.50 -24.08
CA PHE A 230 12.28 -2.78 -25.24
C PHE A 230 12.34 -1.25 -25.09
N GLY A 231 12.95 -0.73 -24.02
CA GLY A 231 13.05 0.69 -23.72
C GLY A 231 11.79 1.27 -23.08
N ILE A 232 11.99 2.20 -22.14
CA ILE A 232 10.90 2.85 -21.37
C ILE A 232 9.86 3.57 -22.25
N ASN A 233 10.26 4.06 -23.44
CA ASN A 233 9.37 4.69 -24.43
C ASN A 233 8.38 3.72 -25.09
N THR A 234 8.47 2.42 -24.81
CA THR A 234 7.48 1.43 -25.27
C THR A 234 6.13 1.61 -24.60
N TRP A 235 6.09 2.01 -23.32
CA TRP A 235 4.83 2.20 -22.59
C TRP A 235 3.93 3.30 -23.17
N PRO A 236 4.44 4.53 -23.42
CA PRO A 236 3.66 5.55 -24.12
C PRO A 236 3.11 5.09 -25.47
N ARG A 237 3.85 4.26 -26.24
CA ARG A 237 3.39 3.71 -27.53
C ARG A 237 2.28 2.69 -27.36
N VAL A 238 2.44 1.77 -26.40
CA VAL A 238 1.42 0.78 -26.05
C VAL A 238 0.11 1.48 -25.69
N ILE A 239 0.14 2.43 -24.76
CA ILE A 239 -1.07 3.12 -24.30
C ILE A 239 -1.68 4.04 -25.36
N ASN A 240 -0.87 4.70 -26.18
CA ASN A 240 -1.38 5.51 -27.29
C ASN A 240 -2.10 4.68 -28.36
N ARG A 241 -1.75 3.40 -28.53
CA ARG A 241 -2.53 2.50 -29.40
C ARG A 241 -3.81 2.04 -28.70
N VAL A 242 -3.78 1.80 -27.39
CA VAL A 242 -4.96 1.42 -26.61
C VAL A 242 -6.01 2.54 -26.63
N ASN A 243 -5.65 3.80 -26.36
CA ASN A 243 -6.60 4.91 -26.32
C ASN A 243 -7.14 5.35 -27.71
N LYS A 244 -6.53 4.88 -28.81
CA LYS A 244 -7.11 4.98 -30.17
C LYS A 244 -8.22 3.94 -30.41
N LEU A 245 -8.13 2.79 -29.74
CA LEU A 245 -9.04 1.67 -29.91
C LEU A 245 -9.56 1.15 -28.55
N PRO A 246 -10.07 2.03 -27.66
CA PRO A 246 -10.35 1.64 -26.28
C PRO A 246 -11.52 0.66 -26.18
N TYR A 247 -12.39 0.61 -27.19
CA TYR A 247 -13.53 -0.30 -27.27
C TYR A 247 -13.16 -1.74 -27.68
N LEU A 248 -11.97 -1.99 -28.23
CA LEU A 248 -11.60 -3.33 -28.65
C LEU A 248 -11.23 -4.22 -27.45
N PRO A 249 -11.77 -5.46 -27.36
CA PRO A 249 -11.39 -6.38 -26.31
C PRO A 249 -9.91 -6.74 -26.43
N PHE A 250 -9.26 -6.93 -25.28
CA PHE A 250 -7.83 -7.25 -25.18
C PHE A 250 -6.90 -6.26 -25.89
N SER A 251 -7.34 -5.01 -26.12
CA SER A 251 -6.57 -3.97 -26.83
C SER A 251 -5.17 -3.76 -26.24
N PHE A 252 -5.04 -3.81 -24.91
CA PHE A 252 -3.74 -3.74 -24.23
C PHE A 252 -2.81 -4.91 -24.58
N SER A 253 -3.30 -6.15 -24.50
CA SER A 253 -2.51 -7.35 -24.82
C SER A 253 -2.06 -7.35 -26.29
N GLN A 254 -2.95 -6.95 -27.19
CA GLN A 254 -2.64 -6.80 -28.61
C GLN A 254 -1.64 -5.66 -28.87
N SER A 255 -1.78 -4.54 -28.15
CA SER A 255 -0.87 -3.41 -28.24
C SER A 255 0.52 -3.77 -27.75
N LEU A 256 0.61 -4.46 -26.62
CA LEU A 256 1.87 -4.98 -26.09
C LEU A 256 2.55 -5.90 -27.12
N LYS A 257 1.81 -6.87 -27.68
CA LYS A 257 2.32 -7.76 -28.73
C LYS A 257 2.83 -7.01 -29.95
N LYS A 258 2.17 -5.92 -30.36
CA LYS A 258 2.59 -5.12 -31.51
C LYS A 258 3.96 -4.47 -31.31
N PHE A 259 4.29 -4.05 -30.09
CA PHE A 259 5.53 -3.31 -29.81
C PHE A 259 6.64 -4.16 -29.18
N THR A 260 6.32 -5.34 -28.63
CA THR A 260 7.31 -6.23 -27.97
C THR A 260 7.37 -7.64 -28.58
N GLY A 261 6.48 -7.97 -29.52
CA GLY A 261 6.27 -9.33 -30.00
C GLY A 261 5.55 -10.25 -28.99
N SER A 262 5.36 -9.81 -27.74
CA SER A 262 4.80 -10.60 -26.64
C SER A 262 3.46 -10.07 -26.17
N ASN A 263 2.47 -10.96 -26.08
CA ASN A 263 1.20 -10.66 -25.42
C ASN A 263 1.36 -10.75 -23.89
N LEU A 264 0.34 -10.40 -23.12
CA LEU A 264 0.37 -10.41 -21.64
C LEU A 264 0.95 -11.70 -21.04
N LYS A 265 0.48 -12.87 -21.51
CA LYS A 265 0.87 -14.18 -20.97
C LYS A 265 2.34 -14.48 -21.28
N LEU A 266 2.78 -14.17 -22.49
CA LEU A 266 4.18 -14.37 -22.89
C LEU A 266 5.11 -13.37 -22.19
N THR A 267 4.71 -12.11 -22.04
CA THR A 267 5.47 -11.11 -21.27
C THR A 267 5.67 -11.56 -19.83
N PHE A 268 4.63 -12.08 -19.18
CA PHE A 268 4.76 -12.63 -17.82
C PHE A 268 5.71 -13.83 -17.77
N HIS A 269 5.58 -14.76 -18.73
CA HIS A 269 6.47 -15.91 -18.83
C HIS A 269 7.93 -15.46 -18.98
N ASN A 270 8.23 -14.56 -19.90
CA ASN A 270 9.56 -14.03 -20.15
C ASN A 270 10.12 -13.29 -18.93
N THR A 271 9.29 -12.46 -18.28
CA THR A 271 9.63 -11.76 -17.02
C THR A 271 10.06 -12.77 -15.96
N LYS A 272 9.28 -13.84 -15.77
CA LYS A 272 9.57 -14.87 -14.78
C LYS A 272 10.87 -15.61 -15.09
N MET A 273 11.12 -15.95 -16.34
CA MET A 273 12.35 -16.66 -16.75
C MET A 273 13.59 -15.79 -16.59
N GLU A 274 13.52 -14.51 -16.97
CA GLU A 274 14.60 -13.53 -16.75
C GLU A 274 14.94 -13.42 -15.26
N LEU A 275 13.95 -13.15 -14.42
CA LEU A 275 14.15 -12.94 -12.98
C LEU A 275 14.61 -14.21 -12.28
N LYS A 276 14.08 -15.38 -12.66
CA LYS A 276 14.55 -16.67 -12.13
C LYS A 276 16.05 -16.85 -12.39
N GLY A 277 16.49 -16.64 -13.62
CA GLY A 277 17.90 -16.74 -13.98
C GLY A 277 18.77 -15.72 -13.24
N TYR A 278 18.30 -14.48 -13.12
CA TYR A 278 19.00 -13.43 -12.39
C TYR A 278 19.16 -13.76 -10.91
N TRP A 279 18.08 -14.09 -10.20
CA TRP A 279 18.13 -14.36 -8.77
C TRP A 279 18.90 -15.64 -8.43
N GLN A 280 18.77 -16.71 -9.23
CA GLN A 280 19.54 -17.93 -9.00
C GLN A 280 21.05 -17.75 -9.22
N LYS A 281 21.46 -16.79 -10.06
CA LYS A 281 22.87 -16.52 -10.33
C LYS A 281 23.51 -15.58 -9.30
N ASN A 282 22.77 -14.58 -8.83
CA ASN A 282 23.35 -13.46 -8.06
C ASN A 282 23.10 -13.56 -6.55
N GLU A 283 22.29 -14.50 -6.08
CA GLU A 283 21.93 -14.59 -4.67
C GLU A 283 22.11 -16.00 -4.13
N SER A 284 22.77 -16.10 -2.98
CA SER A 284 22.90 -17.32 -2.19
C SER A 284 22.23 -17.13 -0.83
N ILE A 285 21.56 -18.18 -0.36
CA ILE A 285 21.06 -18.22 1.02
C ILE A 285 22.28 -18.48 1.91
N PRO A 286 22.54 -17.65 2.94
CA PRO A 286 23.60 -17.93 3.90
C PRO A 286 23.37 -19.31 4.55
N GLY A 287 24.36 -20.20 4.50
CA GLY A 287 24.21 -21.60 4.95
C GLY A 287 23.91 -21.79 6.44
N ASN A 288 23.99 -20.74 7.25
CA ASN A 288 23.79 -20.78 8.70
C ASN A 288 22.35 -20.46 9.15
N VAL A 289 21.42 -20.23 8.22
CA VAL A 289 20.02 -19.96 8.58
C VAL A 289 19.24 -21.27 8.60
N GLN A 290 18.89 -21.74 9.80
CA GLN A 290 17.98 -22.86 9.99
C GLN A 290 16.55 -22.33 10.18
N PRO A 291 15.62 -22.57 9.24
CA PRO A 291 14.23 -22.19 9.43
C PRO A 291 13.62 -23.02 10.56
N LEU A 292 12.69 -22.42 11.31
CA LEU A 292 11.89 -23.15 12.28
C LEU A 292 11.03 -24.18 11.53
N ASP A 293 11.16 -25.46 11.88
CA ASP A 293 10.40 -26.53 11.23
C ASP A 293 8.94 -26.51 11.74
N VAL A 294 8.07 -25.87 10.96
CA VAL A 294 6.63 -25.84 11.22
C VAL A 294 5.93 -26.80 10.27
N ALA A 295 4.91 -27.51 10.78
CA ALA A 295 4.17 -28.48 9.99
C ALA A 295 3.68 -27.86 8.66
N PRO A 296 3.86 -28.55 7.52
CA PRO A 296 3.55 -27.99 6.22
C PRO A 296 2.05 -27.73 6.07
N HIS A 297 1.70 -26.51 5.64
CA HIS A 297 0.31 -26.13 5.40
C HIS A 297 -0.07 -26.32 3.93
N LYS A 298 -1.21 -26.98 3.67
CA LYS A 298 -1.78 -27.10 2.31
C LYS A 298 -2.21 -25.75 1.72
N ILE A 299 -2.64 -24.84 2.60
CA ILE A 299 -3.09 -23.49 2.26
C ILE A 299 -2.03 -22.51 2.75
N ARG A 300 -1.74 -21.47 1.94
CA ARG A 300 -0.76 -20.44 2.32
C ARG A 300 -1.09 -19.89 3.71
N THR A 301 -0.09 -19.99 4.57
CA THR A 301 -0.09 -19.52 5.95
C THR A 301 1.16 -18.68 6.12
N ASN A 302 0.98 -17.48 6.63
CA ASN A 302 2.06 -16.53 6.85
C ASN A 302 2.30 -16.38 8.34
N TYR A 303 3.58 -16.21 8.69
CA TYR A 303 4.04 -15.88 10.03
C TYR A 303 4.81 -14.56 9.94
N ARG A 304 4.52 -13.60 10.82
CA ARG A 304 5.22 -12.31 10.89
C ARG A 304 5.52 -11.94 12.33
N TYR A 305 6.49 -11.04 12.50
CA TYR A 305 6.87 -10.45 13.79
C TYR A 305 7.22 -11.49 14.86
N GLY A 306 7.99 -12.52 14.46
CA GLY A 306 8.44 -13.57 15.36
C GLY A 306 9.40 -13.03 16.41
N THR A 307 9.10 -13.28 17.68
CA THR A 307 9.99 -12.97 18.81
C THR A 307 10.40 -14.26 19.51
N LEU A 308 11.71 -14.50 19.60
CA LEU A 308 12.27 -15.63 20.35
C LEU A 308 12.19 -15.35 21.85
N LEU A 309 11.69 -16.32 22.61
CA LEU A 309 11.63 -16.28 24.07
C LEU A 309 12.79 -17.09 24.69
N GLU A 310 13.04 -16.87 25.99
CA GLU A 310 14.12 -17.53 26.74
C GLU A 310 14.01 -19.07 26.76
N ASP A 311 12.80 -19.61 26.66
CA ASP A 311 12.54 -21.05 26.59
C ASP A 311 12.66 -21.63 25.17
N GLY A 312 13.21 -20.87 24.22
CA GLY A 312 13.42 -21.28 22.84
C GLY A 312 12.17 -21.24 21.96
N SER A 313 10.99 -20.95 22.52
CA SER A 313 9.77 -20.81 21.74
C SER A 313 9.65 -19.45 21.05
N VAL A 314 8.87 -19.39 19.97
CA VAL A 314 8.64 -18.17 19.18
C VAL A 314 7.19 -17.73 19.30
N VAL A 315 6.97 -16.49 19.71
CA VAL A 315 5.64 -15.85 19.61
C VAL A 315 5.58 -15.04 18.32
N CYS A 316 4.53 -15.25 17.53
CA CYS A 316 4.40 -14.57 16.23
C CYS A 316 2.92 -14.37 15.84
N LEU A 317 2.73 -13.54 14.81
CA LEU A 317 1.45 -13.33 14.15
C LEU A 317 1.26 -14.39 13.07
N LYS A 318 0.23 -15.22 13.18
CA LYS A 318 -0.21 -16.16 12.15
C LYS A 318 -1.44 -15.62 11.43
N TYR A 319 -1.42 -15.63 10.10
CA TYR A 319 -2.57 -15.25 9.26
C TYR A 319 -2.52 -15.95 7.90
N GLY A 320 -3.65 -16.00 7.19
CA GLY A 320 -3.71 -16.58 5.85
C GLY A 320 -5.14 -16.78 5.38
N MET A 321 -5.33 -17.38 4.22
CA MET A 321 -6.67 -17.52 3.62
C MET A 321 -7.62 -18.36 4.47
N LYS A 322 -7.09 -19.30 5.27
CA LYS A 322 -7.86 -20.11 6.23
C LYS A 322 -7.79 -19.56 7.66
N ASN A 323 -6.85 -18.67 7.96
CA ASN A 323 -6.49 -18.33 9.33
C ASN A 323 -6.77 -16.85 9.57
N ALA A 324 -7.76 -16.54 10.40
CA ALA A 324 -7.92 -15.20 10.95
C ALA A 324 -6.63 -14.78 11.69
N PRO A 325 -6.19 -13.52 11.58
CA PRO A 325 -5.01 -13.02 12.27
C PRO A 325 -5.04 -13.40 13.76
N SER A 326 -4.01 -14.11 14.21
CA SER A 326 -3.93 -14.61 15.58
C SER A 326 -2.49 -14.55 16.09
N VAL A 327 -2.33 -14.24 17.36
CA VAL A 327 -1.08 -14.49 18.08
C VAL A 327 -1.01 -15.98 18.38
N ILE A 328 0.10 -16.61 18.01
CA ILE A 328 0.42 -17.98 18.36
C ILE A 328 1.78 -18.07 19.02
N ARG A 329 2.03 -19.21 19.67
CA ARG A 329 3.34 -19.61 20.15
C ARG A 329 3.73 -20.91 19.45
N ILE A 330 4.96 -20.97 18.97
CA ILE A 330 5.56 -22.14 18.34
C ILE A 330 6.67 -22.62 19.28
N ASP A 331 6.58 -23.87 19.75
CA ASP A 331 7.64 -24.44 20.59
C ASP A 331 8.85 -24.90 19.75
N PRO A 332 9.99 -25.27 20.39
CA PRO A 332 11.16 -25.76 19.67
C PRO A 332 10.92 -27.01 18.81
N GLU A 333 9.87 -27.79 19.10
CA GLU A 333 9.44 -28.93 18.31
C GLU A 333 8.49 -28.57 17.15
N GLY A 334 8.20 -27.28 16.94
CA GLY A 334 7.37 -26.80 15.84
C GLY A 334 5.86 -26.87 16.09
N ARG A 335 5.42 -27.22 17.30
CA ARG A 335 3.99 -27.30 17.64
C ARG A 335 3.43 -25.91 17.90
N GLU A 336 2.30 -25.63 17.28
CA GLU A 336 1.62 -24.35 17.40
C GLU A 336 0.56 -24.36 18.52
N LYS A 337 0.57 -23.31 19.34
CA LYS A 337 -0.45 -23.04 20.35
C LYS A 337 -1.05 -21.67 20.12
N HIS A 338 -2.38 -21.62 20.03
CA HIS A 338 -3.12 -20.36 19.94
C HIS A 338 -3.01 -19.56 21.25
N ILE A 339 -2.79 -18.25 21.15
CA ILE A 339 -2.77 -17.33 22.28
C ILE A 339 -4.01 -16.42 22.26
N ALA A 340 -4.21 -15.70 21.16
CA ALA A 340 -5.28 -14.71 21.03
C ALA A 340 -5.64 -14.47 19.58
N SER A 341 -6.93 -14.31 19.28
CA SER A 341 -7.41 -13.85 17.97
C SER A 341 -7.37 -12.33 17.91
N LEU A 342 -6.93 -11.78 16.78
CA LEU A 342 -6.73 -10.35 16.57
C LEU A 342 -7.61 -9.84 15.44
N ASN A 343 -7.96 -8.56 15.53
CA ASN A 343 -8.63 -7.81 14.47
C ASN A 343 -7.93 -6.45 14.29
N ASN A 344 -7.86 -5.97 13.04
CA ASN A 344 -7.34 -4.66 12.67
C ASN A 344 -5.93 -4.38 13.24
N ILE A 345 -5.02 -5.30 12.97
CA ILE A 345 -3.66 -5.34 13.53
C ILE A 345 -2.63 -4.90 12.49
N ASP A 346 -1.66 -4.08 12.90
CA ASP A 346 -0.52 -3.71 12.04
C ASP A 346 0.77 -4.39 12.50
N PHE A 347 1.02 -4.42 13.82
CA PHE A 347 2.27 -4.87 14.41
C PHE A 347 2.06 -5.58 15.75
N ILE A 348 2.87 -6.60 16.04
CA ILE A 348 2.93 -7.24 17.36
C ILE A 348 4.37 -7.30 17.86
N HIS A 349 4.54 -7.32 19.18
CA HIS A 349 5.80 -7.63 19.82
C HIS A 349 5.54 -8.44 21.10
N ALA A 350 6.42 -9.38 21.40
CA ALA A 350 6.34 -10.16 22.63
C ALA A 350 7.64 -10.02 23.43
N SER A 351 7.54 -9.91 24.74
CA SER A 351 8.70 -10.05 25.63
C SER A 351 8.19 -10.42 27.01
N HIS A 352 8.99 -11.21 27.74
CA HIS A 352 8.60 -11.77 29.02
C HIS A 352 7.22 -12.47 28.91
N ASN A 353 6.31 -12.23 29.85
CA ASN A 353 4.95 -12.77 29.87
C ASN A 353 3.92 -11.86 29.17
N LYS A 354 4.35 -10.96 28.27
CA LYS A 354 3.47 -10.00 27.61
C LYS A 354 3.57 -10.05 26.09
N VAL A 355 2.43 -9.96 25.45
CA VAL A 355 2.31 -9.68 24.02
C VAL A 355 1.61 -8.34 23.88
N VAL A 356 2.18 -7.44 23.10
CA VAL A 356 1.64 -6.10 22.87
C VAL A 356 1.38 -5.88 21.40
N TRP A 357 0.34 -5.12 21.10
CA TRP A 357 0.00 -4.77 19.74
C TRP A 357 -0.84 -3.50 19.65
N ASN A 358 -0.90 -2.91 18.46
CA ASN A 358 -1.78 -1.79 18.17
C ASN A 358 -3.03 -2.28 17.42
N THR A 359 -4.20 -1.73 17.73
CA THR A 359 -5.45 -2.04 17.03
C THR A 359 -6.11 -0.78 16.50
N THR A 360 -6.51 -0.82 15.23
CA THR A 360 -7.25 0.29 14.62
C THR A 360 -8.69 0.31 15.15
N THR A 361 -9.06 1.43 15.74
CA THR A 361 -10.41 1.73 16.25
C THR A 361 -11.03 2.82 15.39
N PHE A 362 -12.24 2.57 14.88
CA PHE A 362 -12.97 3.53 14.06
C PHE A 362 -13.75 4.50 14.93
N ASP A 363 -13.88 5.74 14.46
CA ASP A 363 -14.86 6.65 15.02
C ASP A 363 -16.28 6.15 14.70
N VAL A 364 -17.18 6.22 15.68
CA VAL A 364 -18.56 5.73 15.53
C VAL A 364 -19.38 6.55 14.53
N ARG A 365 -19.00 7.80 14.26
CA ARG A 365 -19.76 8.72 13.40
C ARG A 365 -18.99 9.16 12.15
N TRP A 366 -17.68 9.32 12.25
CA TRP A 366 -16.86 9.92 11.17
C TRP A 366 -15.85 8.91 10.62
N GLY A 367 -16.17 8.22 9.53
CA GLY A 367 -15.36 7.13 8.98
C GLY A 367 -13.97 7.53 8.49
N ASP A 368 -13.73 8.82 8.21
CA ASP A 368 -12.40 9.36 7.89
C ASP A 368 -11.55 9.65 9.14
N ARG A 369 -12.09 9.39 10.33
CA ARG A 369 -11.37 9.51 11.59
C ARG A 369 -11.17 8.13 12.20
N THR A 370 -9.91 7.77 12.37
CA THR A 370 -9.53 6.49 12.98
C THR A 370 -8.45 6.72 14.03
N PHE A 371 -8.31 5.73 14.91
CA PHE A 371 -7.41 5.74 16.06
C PHE A 371 -6.62 4.45 16.07
N SER A 372 -5.45 4.46 16.70
CA SER A 372 -4.62 3.28 16.91
C SER A 372 -4.28 3.21 18.40
N ASP A 373 -4.81 2.19 19.06
CA ASP A 373 -4.73 2.01 20.51
C ASP A 373 -3.91 0.76 20.85
N ILE A 374 -3.18 0.79 21.97
CA ILE A 374 -2.33 -0.30 22.42
C ILE A 374 -3.16 -1.26 23.26
N VAL A 375 -3.02 -2.54 22.93
CA VAL A 375 -3.53 -3.66 23.70
C VAL A 375 -2.36 -4.47 24.24
N VAL A 376 -2.48 -4.86 25.50
CA VAL A 376 -1.53 -5.72 26.20
C VAL A 376 -2.24 -7.01 26.54
N TYR A 377 -1.66 -8.14 26.15
CA TYR A 377 -2.07 -9.47 26.57
C TYR A 377 -1.06 -10.04 27.55
N ASP A 378 -1.57 -10.49 28.68
CA ASP A 378 -0.79 -11.17 29.70
C ASP A 378 -0.93 -12.68 29.51
N VAL A 379 0.17 -13.34 29.17
CA VAL A 379 0.20 -14.76 28.79
C VAL A 379 -0.15 -15.66 29.97
N GLN A 380 0.27 -15.30 31.19
CA GLN A 380 -0.04 -16.06 32.40
C GLN A 380 -1.52 -15.93 32.77
N LYS A 381 -2.04 -14.70 32.77
CA LYS A 381 -3.45 -14.43 33.14
C LYS A 381 -4.43 -14.77 32.04
N LYS A 382 -3.96 -15.03 30.82
CA LYS A 382 -4.76 -15.26 29.61
C LYS A 382 -5.80 -14.16 29.37
N LYS A 383 -5.41 -12.90 29.59
CA LYS A 383 -6.31 -11.74 29.49
C LYS A 383 -5.65 -10.63 28.69
N SER A 384 -6.42 -10.03 27.78
CA SER A 384 -6.08 -8.78 27.10
C SER A 384 -6.67 -7.58 27.83
N LYS A 385 -5.99 -6.45 27.73
CA LYS A 385 -6.46 -5.14 28.19
C LYS A 385 -6.02 -4.07 27.20
N LYS A 386 -6.97 -3.29 26.72
CA LYS A 386 -6.68 -2.05 25.98
C LYS A 386 -6.25 -0.98 26.98
N ILE A 387 -5.00 -0.51 26.88
CA ILE A 387 -4.40 0.44 27.85
C ILE A 387 -4.45 1.89 27.37
N THR A 388 -4.75 2.14 26.10
CA THR A 388 -4.96 3.49 25.55
C THR A 388 -6.30 3.55 24.81
N ARG A 389 -6.87 4.74 24.64
CA ARG A 389 -8.18 4.90 23.99
C ARG A 389 -8.25 6.20 23.19
N TYR A 390 -8.67 6.09 21.93
CA TYR A 390 -8.76 7.22 20.98
C TYR A 390 -7.42 7.97 20.84
N LYS A 391 -6.33 7.21 20.75
CA LYS A 391 -4.97 7.72 20.52
C LYS A 391 -4.45 7.28 19.14
N ARG A 392 -3.18 7.54 18.86
CA ARG A 392 -2.51 7.21 17.60
C ARG A 392 -1.13 6.65 17.92
N TYR A 393 -1.13 5.47 18.55
CA TYR A 393 0.07 4.74 18.92
C TYR A 393 0.36 3.64 17.91
N PHE A 394 1.63 3.52 17.52
CA PHE A 394 2.10 2.60 16.50
C PHE A 394 3.35 1.87 16.98
N SER A 395 3.60 0.71 16.36
CA SER A 395 4.78 -0.13 16.58
C SER A 395 5.13 -0.33 18.06
N PRO A 396 4.20 -0.78 18.92
CA PRO A 396 4.47 -0.95 20.34
C PRO A 396 5.47 -2.09 20.57
N SER A 397 6.49 -1.82 21.39
CA SER A 397 7.45 -2.81 21.87
C SER A 397 7.45 -2.83 23.40
N VAL A 398 7.55 -4.03 23.97
CA VAL A 398 7.50 -4.22 25.43
C VAL A 398 8.91 -4.47 25.96
N SER A 399 9.27 -3.79 27.05
CA SER A 399 10.58 -3.90 27.68
C SER A 399 10.86 -5.33 28.17
N PRO A 400 12.13 -5.75 28.31
CA PRO A 400 12.49 -7.06 28.86
C PRO A 400 11.88 -7.35 30.23
N SER A 401 11.72 -6.33 31.08
CA SER A 401 11.06 -6.49 32.39
C SER A 401 9.53 -6.64 32.34
N GLY A 402 8.91 -6.43 31.17
CA GLY A 402 7.46 -6.39 31.00
C GLY A 402 6.76 -5.19 31.65
N LYS A 403 7.49 -4.24 32.25
CA LYS A 403 6.92 -3.09 32.98
C LYS A 403 6.59 -1.90 32.09
N PHE A 404 7.33 -1.73 30.99
CA PHE A 404 7.20 -0.58 30.10
C PHE A 404 6.92 -0.98 28.66
N ILE A 405 6.27 -0.08 27.93
CA ILE A 405 6.00 -0.21 26.49
C ILE A 405 6.51 1.05 25.80
N ALA A 406 7.43 0.90 24.85
CA ALA A 406 7.80 1.96 23.93
C ALA A 406 6.87 1.93 22.71
N ALA A 407 6.39 3.08 22.26
CA ALA A 407 5.57 3.18 21.05
C ALA A 407 5.80 4.52 20.36
N VAL A 408 5.70 4.54 19.03
CA VAL A 408 5.65 5.77 18.26
C VAL A 408 4.25 6.35 18.38
N ARG A 409 4.14 7.65 18.62
CA ARG A 409 2.87 8.37 18.68
C ARG A 409 2.92 9.57 17.78
N ASN A 410 1.88 9.79 16.98
CA ASN A 410 1.65 11.11 16.41
C ASN A 410 0.43 11.80 17.05
N ASP A 411 0.37 13.12 16.92
CA ASP A 411 -0.81 13.88 17.30
C ASP A 411 -1.57 14.41 16.07
N LYS A 412 -2.49 15.36 16.28
CA LYS A 412 -3.31 15.91 15.20
C LYS A 412 -2.57 16.96 14.38
N ASN A 413 -1.47 17.49 14.88
CA ASN A 413 -0.62 18.44 14.15
C ASN A 413 0.46 17.71 13.35
N MET A 414 0.43 16.37 13.31
CA MET A 414 1.46 15.55 12.66
C MET A 414 2.83 15.60 13.36
N ASP A 415 2.87 16.03 14.62
CA ASP A 415 4.09 15.91 15.43
C ASP A 415 4.28 14.45 15.89
N PHE A 416 5.49 13.92 15.76
CA PHE A 416 5.83 12.54 16.09
C PHE A 416 6.72 12.43 17.33
N PHE A 417 6.42 11.44 18.17
CA PHE A 417 7.09 11.23 19.45
C PHE A 417 7.34 9.75 19.73
N LEU A 418 8.49 9.43 20.32
CA LEU A 418 8.66 8.18 21.05
C LEU A 418 8.04 8.35 22.44
N THR A 419 7.12 7.47 22.80
CA THR A 419 6.45 7.48 24.11
C THR A 419 6.73 6.19 24.86
N ILE A 420 7.15 6.30 26.12
CA ILE A 420 7.33 5.16 27.03
C ILE A 420 6.16 5.12 28.00
N LEU A 421 5.36 4.05 27.96
CA LEU A 421 4.14 3.85 28.74
C LEU A 421 4.33 2.78 29.82
N ASP A 422 3.65 2.95 30.96
CA ASP A 422 3.45 1.85 31.91
C ASP A 422 2.57 0.74 31.29
N ALA A 423 3.05 -0.51 31.30
CA ALA A 423 2.38 -1.63 30.64
C ALA A 423 1.08 -2.08 31.33
N GLN A 424 0.84 -1.72 32.60
CA GLN A 424 -0.34 -2.11 33.36
C GLN A 424 -1.53 -1.16 33.11
N ASN A 425 -1.25 0.13 32.95
CA ASN A 425 -2.30 1.16 32.91
C ASN A 425 -2.13 2.25 31.84
N GLY A 426 -0.99 2.31 31.13
CA GLY A 426 -0.71 3.30 30.09
C GLY A 426 -0.52 4.74 30.58
N LYS A 427 -0.36 4.99 31.89
CA LYS A 427 -0.38 6.34 32.49
C LYS A 427 0.99 7.01 32.64
N LYS A 428 2.06 6.29 33.01
CA LYS A 428 3.40 6.89 33.08
C LYS A 428 3.89 7.09 31.66
N SER A 429 3.95 8.33 31.17
CA SER A 429 4.42 8.62 29.81
C SER A 429 5.63 9.55 29.83
N MET A 430 6.82 9.02 29.51
CA MET A 430 7.92 9.86 29.02
C MET A 430 7.73 10.07 27.52
N LYS A 431 8.01 11.27 27.03
CA LYS A 431 7.74 11.67 25.64
C LYS A 431 8.97 12.37 25.07
N PHE A 432 9.50 11.82 23.99
CA PHE A 432 10.68 12.32 23.30
C PHE A 432 10.30 12.72 21.87
N PRO A 433 10.48 14.00 21.48
CA PRO A 433 10.32 14.41 20.08
C PRO A 433 11.26 13.63 19.17
N LEU A 434 10.74 13.07 18.08
CA LEU A 434 11.53 12.27 17.14
C LEU A 434 12.63 13.09 16.45
N GLU A 435 12.42 14.39 16.26
CA GLU A 435 13.43 15.30 15.71
C GLU A 435 14.73 15.35 16.52
N ASN A 436 14.64 15.14 17.84
CA ASN A 436 15.79 15.12 18.73
C ASN A 436 16.49 13.75 18.72
N LEU A 437 15.74 12.67 18.53
CA LEU A 437 16.25 11.30 18.52
C LEU A 437 17.06 10.96 17.27
N CYS A 438 16.67 11.51 16.12
CA CYS A 438 17.44 11.34 14.88
C CYS A 438 18.77 12.12 14.89
N LYS A 439 18.93 13.08 15.82
CA LYS A 439 20.14 13.91 15.96
C LYS A 439 21.09 13.40 17.05
N ASP A 440 20.57 12.75 18.09
CA ASP A 440 21.37 12.16 19.16
C ASP A 440 20.76 10.80 19.60
N PRO A 441 21.30 9.69 19.09
CA PRO A 441 20.84 8.34 19.43
C PRO A 441 21.04 7.96 20.90
N GLY A 442 21.89 8.68 21.66
CA GLY A 442 22.21 8.38 23.05
C GLY A 442 21.09 8.70 24.05
N LEU A 443 20.06 9.44 23.63
CA LEU A 443 18.94 9.88 24.48
C LEU A 443 17.99 8.75 24.93
N VAL A 444 18.14 7.53 24.41
CA VAL A 444 17.22 6.39 24.66
C VAL A 444 17.95 5.16 25.23
N ALA A 445 19.27 5.26 25.43
CA ALA A 445 20.11 4.17 25.94
C ALA A 445 20.30 4.25 27.47
#